data_AF-A0A1E5SP12-F1
#
_entry.id   AF-A0A1E5SP12-F1
#
_cell.length_a   1.000
_cell.length_b   1.000
_cell.length_c   1.000
_cell.angle_alpha   90.00
_cell.angle_beta   90.00
_cell.angle_gamma   90.00
#
_symmetry.space_group_name_H-M   'P 1'
#
loop_
_entity.id
_entity.type
_entity.pdbx_description
1 polymer ?
#
loop_
_entity_poly.entity_id
_entity_poly.type
_entity_poly.pdbx_seq_one_letter_code
_entity_poly.pdbx_strand_id
1 'polypeptide(L)'
;MRIAYSILFEELKSSKSIFTDMKKPVILLISGFSVIILLSLTLRPVPSLPENQLSIANGTVSHIFEGGEKDIVFRLKETDEMFYINRGLEQGLEIEALKKQLIGNQITLKYPEYWSLLNNGSTHHVSKVEYNGETIFSELR
;
A
#
# COMPACT_ATOMS: atom_id res chain seq x y z
N MET A 1 57.95 27.66 -30.15
CA MET A 1 56.80 26.88 -30.67
C MET A 1 56.42 25.70 -29.75
N ARG A 2 57.33 24.81 -29.32
CA ARG A 2 57.03 23.67 -28.43
C ARG A 2 56.33 24.00 -27.10
N ILE A 3 56.69 25.11 -26.45
CA ILE A 3 56.15 25.49 -25.12
C ILE A 3 54.64 25.83 -25.20
N ALA A 4 54.22 26.56 -26.24
CA ALA A 4 52.81 26.92 -26.44
C ALA A 4 51.92 25.69 -26.67
N TYR A 5 52.42 24.70 -27.41
CA TYR A 5 51.71 23.42 -27.61
C TYR A 5 51.56 22.62 -26.33
N SER A 6 52.58 22.61 -25.47
CA SER A 6 52.53 21.90 -24.19
C SER A 6 51.49 22.48 -23.23
N ILE A 7 51.37 23.80 -23.18
CA ILE A 7 50.39 24.49 -22.32
C ILE A 7 48.97 24.20 -22.81
N LEU A 8 48.72 24.33 -24.12
CA LEU A 8 47.43 24.02 -24.72
C LEU A 8 47.01 22.55 -24.48
N PHE A 9 47.96 21.62 -24.54
CA PHE A 9 47.68 20.21 -24.29
C PHE A 9 47.28 19.90 -22.84
N GLU A 10 47.94 20.51 -21.85
CA GLU A 10 47.58 20.36 -20.44
C GLU A 10 46.22 21.00 -20.12
N GLU A 11 45.90 22.16 -20.69
CA GLU A 11 44.58 22.79 -20.57
C GLU A 11 43.46 21.89 -21.14
N LEU A 12 43.68 21.29 -22.31
CA LEU A 12 42.73 20.36 -22.93
C LEU A 12 42.53 19.08 -22.09
N LYS A 13 43.60 18.58 -21.46
CA LYS A 13 43.53 17.41 -20.58
C LYS A 13 42.79 17.71 -19.28
N SER A 14 43.07 18.86 -18.67
CA SER A 14 42.37 19.36 -17.48
C SER A 14 40.88 19.56 -17.75
N SER A 15 40.53 20.24 -18.84
CA SER A 15 39.14 20.44 -19.26
C SER A 15 38.39 19.12 -19.49
N LYS A 16 39.02 18.14 -20.15
CA LYS A 16 38.44 16.78 -20.31
C LYS A 16 38.25 16.08 -18.97
N SER A 17 39.22 16.17 -18.04
CA SER A 17 39.13 15.56 -16.71
C SER A 17 37.96 16.13 -15.92
N ILE A 18 37.84 17.46 -15.86
CA ILE A 18 36.74 18.18 -15.21
C ILE A 18 35.40 17.73 -15.81
N PHE A 19 35.31 17.65 -17.14
CA PHE A 19 34.11 17.19 -17.83
C PHE A 19 33.75 15.73 -17.51
N THR A 20 34.72 14.83 -17.38
CA THR A 20 34.47 13.44 -16.94
C THR A 20 34.06 13.35 -15.48
N ASP A 21 34.64 14.18 -14.60
CA ASP A 21 34.30 14.18 -13.18
C ASP A 21 32.92 14.80 -12.91
N MET A 22 32.48 15.78 -13.73
CA MET A 22 31.11 16.32 -13.70
C MET A 22 30.04 15.31 -14.14
N LYS A 23 30.37 14.30 -14.96
CA LYS A 23 29.42 13.27 -15.41
C LYS A 23 29.08 12.26 -14.33
N LYS A 24 30.02 11.93 -13.43
CA LYS A 24 29.80 10.96 -12.34
C LYS A 24 28.66 11.36 -11.40
N PRO A 25 28.60 12.59 -10.83
CA PRO A 25 27.46 12.99 -10.00
C PRO A 25 26.17 13.09 -10.81
N VAL A 26 26.21 13.50 -12.08
CA VAL A 26 25.03 13.53 -12.94
C VAL A 26 24.48 12.11 -13.18
N ILE A 27 25.34 11.14 -13.45
CA ILE A 27 24.94 9.72 -13.60
C ILE A 27 24.36 9.19 -12.29
N LEU A 28 24.97 9.51 -11.15
CA LEU A 28 24.46 9.12 -9.82
C LEU A 28 23.09 9.75 -9.52
N LEU A 29 22.87 11.00 -9.90
CA LEU A 29 21.57 11.66 -9.75
C LEU A 29 20.51 11.03 -10.64
N ILE A 30 20.84 10.75 -11.91
CA ILE A 30 19.93 10.09 -12.86
C ILE A 30 19.59 8.67 -12.39
N SER A 31 20.59 7.90 -11.93
CA SER A 31 20.34 6.54 -11.43
C SER A 31 19.49 6.57 -10.17
N GLY A 32 19.78 7.47 -9.22
CA GLY A 32 18.98 7.67 -8.02
C GLY A 32 17.54 8.06 -8.34
N PHE A 33 17.33 9.01 -9.24
CA PHE A 33 16.00 9.43 -9.68
C PHE A 33 15.25 8.29 -10.39
N SER A 34 15.94 7.51 -11.22
CA SER A 34 15.34 6.35 -11.90
C SER A 34 14.88 5.28 -10.90
N VAL A 35 15.63 5.04 -9.82
CA VAL A 35 15.20 4.13 -8.74
C VAL A 35 13.95 4.66 -8.05
N ILE A 36 13.89 5.96 -7.75
CA ILE A 36 12.70 6.57 -7.14
C ILE A 36 11.47 6.44 -8.05
N ILE A 37 11.63 6.69 -9.36
CA ILE A 37 10.55 6.47 -10.34
C ILE A 37 10.09 5.01 -10.30
N LEU A 38 11.02 4.06 -10.42
CA LEU A 38 10.68 2.63 -10.41
C LEU A 38 9.96 2.21 -9.12
N LEU A 39 10.39 2.71 -7.96
CA LEU A 39 9.70 2.47 -6.68
C LEU A 39 8.30 3.07 -6.68
N SER A 40 8.12 4.28 -7.20
CA SER A 40 6.81 4.94 -7.26
C SER A 40 5.79 4.17 -8.11
N LEU A 41 6.24 3.47 -9.16
CA LEU A 41 5.37 2.64 -10.02
C LEU A 41 4.80 1.40 -9.30
N THR A 42 5.39 1.02 -8.16
CA THR A 42 4.89 -0.11 -7.34
C THR A 42 3.85 0.32 -6.31
N LEU A 43 3.76 1.63 -6.03
CA LEU A 43 2.75 2.21 -5.14
C LEU A 43 1.43 2.30 -5.89
N ARG A 44 0.59 1.26 -5.74
CA ARG A 44 -0.76 1.24 -6.30
C ARG A 44 -1.78 1.67 -5.24
N PRO A 45 -2.71 2.60 -5.55
CA PRO A 45 -3.79 2.90 -4.65
C PRO A 45 -4.72 1.68 -4.49
N VAL A 46 -5.43 1.60 -3.37
CA VAL A 46 -6.50 0.63 -3.17
C VAL A 46 -7.58 0.86 -4.24
N PRO A 47 -7.96 -0.15 -5.04
CA PRO A 47 -8.94 0.05 -6.08
C PRO A 47 -10.34 0.22 -5.48
N SER A 48 -11.07 1.23 -5.96
CA SER A 48 -12.50 1.39 -5.68
C SER A 48 -13.28 0.58 -6.71
N LEU A 49 -13.81 -0.57 -6.30
CA LEU A 49 -14.56 -1.47 -7.16
C LEU A 49 -16.07 -1.42 -6.88
N PRO A 50 -16.94 -1.59 -7.89
CA PRO A 50 -18.37 -1.79 -7.66
C PRO A 50 -18.62 -3.09 -6.89
N GLU A 51 -19.74 -3.16 -6.16
CA GLU A 51 -20.03 -4.29 -5.24
C GLU A 51 -19.97 -5.67 -5.93
N ASN A 52 -20.39 -5.77 -7.19
CA ASN A 52 -20.39 -7.00 -7.96
C ASN A 52 -19.00 -7.50 -8.38
N GLN A 53 -17.95 -6.71 -8.15
CA GLN A 53 -16.55 -7.07 -8.43
C GLN A 53 -15.73 -7.29 -7.15
N LEU A 54 -16.36 -7.20 -5.98
CA LEU A 54 -15.68 -7.46 -4.71
C LEU A 54 -15.58 -8.97 -4.46
N SER A 55 -14.44 -9.37 -3.90
CA SER A 55 -14.25 -10.71 -3.35
C SER A 55 -15.02 -10.84 -2.04
N ILE A 56 -15.45 -12.06 -1.73
CA ILE A 56 -16.32 -12.37 -0.60
C ILE A 56 -15.61 -13.37 0.32
N ALA A 57 -15.41 -12.98 1.59
CA ALA A 57 -15.01 -13.89 2.65
C ALA A 57 -16.21 -14.16 3.57
N ASN A 58 -16.60 -15.43 3.67
CA ASN A 58 -17.59 -15.89 4.61
C ASN A 58 -16.89 -16.67 5.72
N GLY A 59 -17.20 -16.37 6.98
CA GLY A 59 -16.61 -17.09 8.08
C GLY A 59 -17.12 -16.68 9.44
N THR A 60 -16.74 -17.46 10.43
CA THR A 60 -17.11 -17.27 11.83
C THR A 60 -16.15 -16.29 12.47
N VAL A 61 -16.65 -15.17 13.00
CA VAL A 61 -15.79 -14.19 13.67
C VAL A 61 -15.17 -14.80 14.92
N SER A 62 -13.84 -14.83 14.98
CA SER A 62 -13.08 -15.28 16.15
C SER A 62 -12.71 -14.10 17.05
N HIS A 63 -12.26 -12.99 16.46
CA HIS A 63 -11.80 -11.82 17.19
C HIS A 63 -12.16 -10.53 16.46
N ILE A 64 -12.44 -9.49 17.23
CA ILE A 64 -12.55 -8.10 16.76
C ILE A 64 -11.70 -7.22 17.68
N PHE A 65 -10.85 -6.37 17.13
CA PHE A 65 -9.98 -5.48 17.90
C PHE A 65 -9.61 -4.22 17.11
N GLU A 66 -9.10 -3.21 17.82
CA GLU A 66 -8.57 -1.99 17.18
C GLU A 66 -7.22 -2.29 16.54
N GLY A 67 -7.07 -1.94 15.27
CA GLY A 67 -5.80 -1.98 14.55
C GLY A 67 -5.33 -0.57 14.19
N GLY A 68 -4.02 -0.38 14.09
CA GLY A 68 -3.44 0.86 13.56
C GLY A 68 -3.93 2.11 14.29
N GLU A 69 -4.35 3.11 13.51
CA GLU A 69 -4.98 4.33 14.02
C GLU A 69 -6.48 4.26 13.75
N LYS A 70 -7.24 3.74 14.72
CA LYS A 70 -8.72 3.70 14.72
C LYS A 70 -9.36 2.77 13.67
N ASP A 71 -8.62 1.77 13.19
CA ASP A 71 -9.16 0.74 12.33
C ASP A 71 -9.85 -0.36 13.15
N ILE A 72 -10.83 -1.04 12.55
CA ILE A 72 -11.48 -2.20 13.18
C ILE A 72 -11.06 -3.44 12.43
N VAL A 73 -10.40 -4.38 13.11
CA VAL A 73 -9.89 -5.62 12.53
C VAL A 73 -10.77 -6.79 12.94
N PHE A 74 -11.12 -7.63 11.96
CA PHE A 74 -11.81 -8.89 12.10
C PHE A 74 -10.84 -10.04 11.79
N ARG A 75 -10.91 -11.10 12.60
CA ARG A 75 -10.34 -12.41 12.27
C ARG A 75 -11.45 -13.43 12.17
N LEU A 76 -11.40 -14.25 11.14
CA LEU A 76 -12.30 -15.39 10.95
C LEU A 76 -11.65 -16.65 11.55
N LYS A 77 -12.42 -17.72 11.76
CA LYS A 77 -11.86 -19.01 12.24
C LYS A 77 -11.26 -19.83 11.09
N GLU A 78 -11.75 -19.59 9.88
CA GLU A 78 -11.51 -20.40 8.70
C GLU A 78 -10.22 -20.01 7.96
N THR A 79 -9.63 -18.86 8.28
CA THR A 79 -8.42 -18.32 7.64
C THR A 79 -7.59 -17.51 8.63
N ASP A 80 -6.28 -17.47 8.41
CA ASP A 80 -5.34 -16.61 9.13
C ASP A 80 -5.26 -15.18 8.54
N GLU A 81 -6.01 -14.91 7.47
CA GLU A 81 -6.13 -13.58 6.87
C GLU A 81 -6.77 -12.57 7.83
N MET A 82 -6.33 -11.32 7.73
CA MET A 82 -6.87 -10.21 8.51
C MET A 82 -7.74 -9.32 7.64
N PHE A 83 -8.92 -8.96 8.14
CA PHE A 83 -9.86 -8.09 7.43
C PHE A 83 -10.07 -6.84 8.26
N TYR A 84 -9.92 -5.65 7.70
CA TYR A 84 -10.04 -4.41 8.47
C TYR A 84 -10.91 -3.36 7.80
N ILE A 85 -11.63 -2.60 8.61
CA ILE A 85 -12.32 -1.38 8.19
C ILE A 85 -11.42 -0.20 8.53
N ASN A 86 -10.95 0.52 7.51
CA ASN A 86 -10.15 1.73 7.68
C ASN A 86 -10.96 2.82 8.40
N ARG A 87 -10.39 3.37 9.48
CA ARG A 87 -11.01 4.43 10.31
C ARG A 87 -12.43 4.07 10.79
N GLY A 88 -12.71 2.79 11.01
CA GLY A 88 -14.03 2.32 11.42
C GLY A 88 -14.54 3.03 12.68
N LEU A 89 -13.67 3.30 13.66
CA LEU A 89 -14.08 4.02 14.88
C LEU A 89 -14.47 5.48 14.62
N GLU A 90 -13.86 6.14 13.63
CA GLU A 90 -14.22 7.51 13.25
C GLU A 90 -15.55 7.57 12.49
N GLN A 91 -15.96 6.45 11.90
CA GLN A 91 -17.24 6.30 11.20
C GLN A 91 -18.38 5.93 12.16
N GLY A 92 -18.13 5.94 13.47
CA GLY A 92 -19.14 5.71 14.51
C GLY A 92 -19.36 4.23 14.85
N LEU A 93 -18.54 3.32 14.31
CA LEU A 93 -18.55 1.92 14.74
C LEU A 93 -17.92 1.79 16.13
N GLU A 94 -18.53 0.98 16.99
CA GLU A 94 -18.02 0.71 18.33
C GLU A 94 -17.56 -0.74 18.44
N ILE A 95 -16.31 -0.96 18.85
CA ILE A 95 -15.72 -2.29 18.93
C ILE A 95 -16.50 -3.21 19.89
N GLU A 96 -16.89 -2.72 21.07
CA GLU A 96 -17.56 -3.59 22.06
C GLU A 96 -18.97 -3.99 21.59
N ALA A 97 -19.69 -3.09 20.92
CA ALA A 97 -20.96 -3.42 20.27
C ALA A 97 -20.78 -4.49 19.18
N LEU A 98 -19.79 -4.32 18.29
CA LEU A 98 -19.48 -5.28 17.24
C LEU A 98 -19.05 -6.64 17.82
N LYS A 99 -18.21 -6.66 18.85
CA LYS A 99 -17.80 -7.89 19.54
C LYS A 99 -19.01 -8.65 20.07
N LYS A 100 -19.89 -7.96 20.79
CA LYS A 100 -21.10 -8.56 21.38
C LYS A 100 -22.04 -9.12 20.30
N GLN A 101 -22.14 -8.45 19.15
CA GLN A 101 -23.04 -8.84 18.08
C GLN A 101 -22.46 -9.95 17.18
N LEU A 102 -21.16 -9.90 16.86
CA LEU A 102 -20.60 -10.67 15.75
C LEU A 102 -19.67 -11.81 16.19
N ILE A 103 -19.01 -11.76 17.35
CA ILE A 103 -18.12 -12.85 17.77
C ILE A 103 -18.89 -14.17 17.89
N GLY A 104 -18.32 -15.22 17.29
CA GLY A 104 -18.91 -16.56 17.25
C GLY A 104 -19.99 -16.75 16.18
N ASN A 105 -20.40 -15.68 15.49
CA ASN A 105 -21.39 -15.73 14.42
C ASN A 105 -20.72 -15.73 13.05
N GLN A 106 -21.43 -16.28 12.06
CA GLN A 106 -21.03 -16.22 10.67
C GLN A 106 -21.39 -14.86 10.07
N ILE A 107 -20.41 -14.23 9.41
CA ILE A 107 -20.58 -12.96 8.71
C ILE A 107 -20.09 -13.06 7.28
N THR A 108 -20.45 -12.07 6.47
CA THR A 108 -19.97 -11.90 5.11
C THR A 108 -19.18 -10.59 5.02
N LEU A 109 -17.92 -10.70 4.63
CA LEU A 109 -17.02 -9.58 4.37
C LEU A 109 -16.81 -9.43 2.88
N LYS A 110 -17.00 -8.22 2.34
CA LYS A 110 -16.71 -7.92 0.92
C LYS A 110 -15.55 -6.94 0.83
N TYR A 111 -14.58 -7.26 0.00
CA TYR A 111 -13.33 -6.50 -0.12
C TYR A 111 -12.79 -6.54 -1.55
N PRO A 112 -12.08 -5.49 -2.00
CA PRO A 112 -11.36 -5.54 -3.26
C PRO A 112 -10.14 -6.44 -3.10
N GLU A 113 -10.02 -7.44 -3.97
CA GLU A 113 -8.82 -8.27 -4.06
C GLU A 113 -7.81 -7.64 -5.01
N TYR A 114 -6.61 -7.34 -4.51
CA TYR A 114 -5.53 -6.76 -5.30
C TYR A 114 -4.17 -7.06 -4.69
N TRP A 115 -3.15 -7.06 -5.54
CA TRP A 115 -1.76 -7.21 -5.13
C TRP A 115 -1.02 -5.87 -5.25
N SER A 116 -0.19 -5.54 -4.27
CA SER A 116 0.78 -4.45 -4.36
C SER A 116 2.05 -4.81 -3.60
N LEU A 117 3.14 -4.07 -3.81
CA LEU A 117 4.38 -4.31 -3.07
C LEU A 117 4.19 -4.16 -1.53
N LEU A 118 3.21 -3.35 -1.11
CA LEU A 118 2.85 -3.10 0.28
C LEU A 118 1.72 -4.00 0.80
N ASN A 119 1.07 -4.78 -0.08
CA ASN A 119 0.03 -5.72 0.29
C ASN A 119 0.32 -7.09 -0.34
N ASN A 120 0.81 -8.00 0.50
CA ASN A 120 1.14 -9.38 0.14
C ASN A 120 -0.08 -10.31 0.04
N GLY A 121 -1.30 -9.79 0.25
CA GLY A 121 -2.54 -10.55 0.12
C GLY A 121 -3.03 -11.24 1.39
N SER A 122 -2.40 -11.04 2.56
CA SER A 122 -2.88 -11.61 3.84
C SER A 122 -3.68 -10.63 4.69
N THR A 123 -3.81 -9.37 4.23
CA THR A 123 -4.56 -8.32 4.91
C THR A 123 -5.45 -7.60 3.90
N HIS A 124 -6.75 -7.52 4.20
CA HIS A 124 -7.76 -7.02 3.29
C HIS A 124 -8.50 -5.84 3.90
N HIS A 125 -8.53 -4.73 3.17
CA HIS A 125 -9.41 -3.61 3.49
C HIS A 125 -10.84 -4.00 3.11
N VAL A 126 -11.76 -3.94 4.07
CA VAL A 126 -13.16 -4.34 3.91
C VAL A 126 -13.98 -3.14 3.47
N SER A 127 -14.71 -3.31 2.38
CA SER A 127 -15.64 -2.30 1.88
C SER A 127 -17.06 -2.50 2.40
N LYS A 128 -17.44 -3.72 2.79
CA LYS A 128 -18.77 -4.02 3.31
C LYS A 128 -18.75 -5.19 4.31
N VAL A 129 -19.55 -5.06 5.38
CA VAL A 129 -19.82 -6.12 6.35
C VAL A 129 -21.31 -6.40 6.37
N GLU A 130 -21.68 -7.66 6.17
CA GLU A 130 -23.06 -8.13 6.25
C GLU A 130 -23.20 -9.20 7.34
N TYR A 131 -24.29 -9.13 8.09
CA TYR A 131 -24.66 -10.10 9.12
C TYR A 131 -26.16 -10.34 9.07
N ASN A 132 -26.59 -11.61 8.96
CA ASN A 132 -28.00 -12.00 8.84
C ASN A 132 -28.77 -11.28 7.71
N GLY A 133 -28.10 -10.94 6.61
CA GLY A 133 -28.71 -10.22 5.48
C GLY A 133 -28.83 -8.70 5.70
N GLU A 134 -28.43 -8.18 6.85
CA GLU A 134 -28.34 -6.75 7.12
C GLU A 134 -26.92 -6.24 6.88
N THR A 135 -26.82 -5.01 6.36
CA THR A 135 -25.53 -4.33 6.20
C THR A 135 -25.17 -3.65 7.52
N ILE A 136 -24.10 -4.12 8.15
CA ILE A 136 -23.54 -3.53 9.38
C ILE A 136 -22.64 -2.34 9.02
N PHE A 137 -21.90 -2.46 7.91
CA PHE A 137 -21.00 -1.43 7.42
C PHE A 137 -20.93 -1.46 5.89
N SER A 138 -20.83 -0.28 5.27
CA SER A 138 -20.56 -0.13 3.83
C SER A 138 -19.86 1.20 3.56
N GLU A 139 -18.76 1.17 2.82
CA GLU A 139 -18.15 2.36 2.21
C GLU A 139 -18.55 2.56 0.74
N LEU A 140 -19.26 1.57 0.17
CA LEU A 140 -19.77 1.61 -1.20
C LEU A 140 -20.87 2.66 -1.28
N ARG A 141 -20.81 3.52 -2.31
CA ARG A 141 -21.80 4.55 -2.62
C ARG A 141 -22.77 4.09 -3.68
#